data_AF-Q9FB51-F1
#
_entry.id   AF-Q9FB51-F1
#
_cell.length_a   1.000
_cell.length_b   1.000
_cell.length_c   1.000
_cell.angle_alpha   90.00
_cell.angle_beta   90.00
_cell.angle_gamma   90.00
#
_symmetry.space_group_name_H-M   'P 1'
#
loop_
_entity.id
_entity.type
_entity.pdbx_description
1 polymer ?
#
loop_
_entity_poly.entity_id
_entity_poly.type
_entity_poly.pdbx_seq_one_letter_code
_entity_poly.pdbx_strand_id
1 'polypeptide(L)'
;MRKAELTKQVEKLEAAADEHTALAESNVLTRRQAQEGLARAQRRLDRTEGLVDQAEQWADTDSKERTWNINNSHQDSREEATSALINRLKEVKDSRSTDYQPVGTIAGISFAARFDAINGSVQVKSDFGQVGRDAIEKWVIDPTYAHSGITPEEIKNKQSGLLTQLENTVRSAPDRVDQTRADITNHQQTIDDIDQLGDPESFPQQDQLDSARKELNTVTQRLADFDASDAEVRRRQEYASRLASKGRSPGYSLELNPTGFMRDTGMICHPDSKPISHTAGDTALMDPPADPELHPEAQTSMDFLDGLGLGDETSNSPHSDGQEENSSQPLDEEQEDDNGNEL
;
A
#
# COMPACT_ATOMS: atom_id res chain seq x y z
N MET A 1 -29.05 2.16 -33.06
CA MET A 1 -28.11 3.31 -33.02
C MET A 1 -28.38 4.22 -31.82
N ARG A 2 -29.56 4.85 -31.68
CA ARG A 2 -29.85 5.78 -30.56
C ARG A 2 -29.68 5.20 -29.16
N LYS A 3 -30.13 3.97 -28.89
CA LYS A 3 -29.91 3.29 -27.60
C LYS A 3 -28.42 3.18 -27.26
N ALA A 4 -27.60 2.72 -28.20
CA ALA A 4 -26.16 2.56 -28.00
C ALA A 4 -25.42 3.90 -27.78
N GLU A 5 -25.89 4.98 -28.42
CA GLU A 5 -25.37 6.32 -28.21
C GLU A 5 -25.70 6.83 -26.79
N LEU A 6 -26.96 6.70 -26.36
CA LEU A 6 -27.40 7.10 -25.02
C LEU A 6 -26.73 6.27 -23.92
N THR A 7 -26.52 4.96 -24.13
CA THR A 7 -25.76 4.12 -23.18
C THR A 7 -24.35 4.64 -22.97
N LYS A 8 -23.60 4.93 -24.05
CA LYS A 8 -22.25 5.51 -23.95
C LYS A 8 -22.23 6.87 -23.26
N GLN A 9 -23.25 7.69 -23.50
CA GLN A 9 -23.37 9.00 -22.87
C GLN A 9 -23.62 8.88 -21.35
N VAL A 10 -24.52 7.99 -20.94
CA VAL A 10 -24.79 7.71 -19.52
C VAL A 10 -23.53 7.16 -18.86
N GLU A 11 -22.88 6.14 -19.43
CA GLU A 11 -21.64 5.56 -18.89
C GLU A 11 -20.56 6.63 -18.67
N LYS A 12 -20.38 7.55 -19.63
CA LYS A 12 -19.40 8.63 -19.50
C LYS A 12 -19.76 9.62 -18.38
N LEU A 13 -21.04 9.98 -18.25
CA LEU A 13 -21.50 10.92 -17.23
C LEU A 13 -21.49 10.30 -15.83
N GLU A 14 -21.78 9.00 -15.72
CA GLU A 14 -21.66 8.24 -14.47
C GLU A 14 -20.20 8.15 -14.02
N ALA A 15 -19.29 7.80 -14.93
CA ALA A 15 -17.86 7.80 -14.61
C ALA A 15 -17.35 9.17 -14.12
N ALA A 16 -17.84 10.27 -14.73
CA ALA A 16 -17.49 11.63 -14.30
C ALA A 16 -18.10 11.99 -12.93
N ALA A 17 -19.31 11.50 -12.61
CA ALA A 17 -19.93 11.69 -11.30
C ALA A 17 -19.20 10.89 -10.20
N ASP A 18 -18.77 9.66 -10.52
CA ASP A 18 -17.98 8.83 -9.63
C ASP A 18 -16.61 9.47 -9.37
N GLU A 19 -15.92 9.97 -10.40
CA GLU A 19 -14.66 10.70 -10.26
C GLU A 19 -14.83 11.97 -9.40
N HIS A 20 -15.89 12.73 -9.62
CA HIS A 20 -16.20 13.91 -8.82
C HIS A 20 -16.39 13.55 -7.33
N THR A 21 -17.10 12.46 -7.04
CA THR A 21 -17.32 11.97 -5.67
C THR A 21 -16.01 11.48 -5.04
N ALA A 22 -15.19 10.75 -5.80
CA ALA A 22 -13.88 10.29 -5.34
C ALA A 22 -12.94 11.47 -5.03
N LEU A 23 -12.95 12.51 -5.87
CA LEU A 23 -12.19 13.74 -5.64
C LEU A 23 -12.66 14.48 -4.39
N ALA A 24 -13.98 14.57 -4.19
CA ALA A 24 -14.59 15.14 -2.99
C ALA A 24 -14.10 14.44 -1.71
N GLU A 25 -14.19 13.11 -1.68
CA GLU A 25 -13.73 12.30 -0.54
C GLU A 25 -12.21 12.42 -0.32
N SER A 26 -11.44 12.41 -1.41
CA SER A 26 -9.99 12.60 -1.38
C SER A 26 -9.60 13.96 -0.79
N ASN A 27 -10.32 15.03 -1.15
CA ASN A 27 -10.09 16.37 -0.62
C ASN A 27 -10.34 16.44 0.89
N VAL A 28 -11.40 15.79 1.39
CA VAL A 28 -11.68 15.71 2.85
C VAL A 28 -10.53 15.03 3.59
N LEU A 29 -10.04 13.90 3.07
CA LEU A 29 -8.91 13.18 3.66
C LEU A 29 -7.62 14.01 3.62
N THR A 30 -7.33 14.61 2.46
CA THR A 30 -6.14 15.45 2.24
C THR A 30 -6.14 16.66 3.16
N ARG A 31 -7.29 17.33 3.31
CA ARG A 31 -7.46 18.45 4.23
C ARG A 31 -7.19 18.04 5.68
N ARG A 32 -7.77 16.91 6.13
CA ARG A 32 -7.54 16.39 7.48
C ARG A 32 -6.05 16.09 7.71
N GLN A 33 -5.39 15.45 6.74
CA GLN A 33 -3.95 15.18 6.82
C GLN A 33 -3.12 16.46 6.87
N ALA A 34 -3.46 17.47 6.07
CA ALA A 34 -2.79 18.77 6.07
C ALA A 34 -2.98 19.50 7.41
N GLN A 35 -4.17 19.46 8.01
CA GLN A 35 -4.45 20.04 9.33
C GLN A 35 -3.64 19.37 10.44
N GLU A 36 -3.58 18.03 10.44
CA GLU A 36 -2.74 17.29 11.38
C GLU A 36 -1.25 17.58 11.17
N GLY A 37 -0.81 17.64 9.92
CA GLY A 37 0.56 18.00 9.52
C GLY A 37 0.94 19.39 10.02
N LEU A 38 0.08 20.38 9.79
CA LEU A 38 0.23 21.76 10.25
C LEU A 38 0.40 21.82 11.78
N ALA A 39 -0.50 21.18 12.53
CA ALA A 39 -0.42 21.18 13.99
C ALA A 39 0.86 20.49 14.51
N ARG A 40 1.33 19.43 13.83
CA ARG A 40 2.60 18.77 14.17
C ARG A 40 3.81 19.66 13.85
N ALA A 41 3.80 20.33 12.71
CA ALA A 41 4.88 21.21 12.26
C ALA A 41 4.98 22.47 13.14
N GLN A 42 3.86 23.09 13.51
CA GLN A 42 3.80 24.21 14.46
C GLN A 42 4.39 23.83 15.82
N ARG A 43 3.93 22.72 16.42
CA ARG A 43 4.50 22.23 17.68
C ARG A 43 5.99 21.93 17.60
N ARG A 44 6.49 21.53 16.42
CA ARG A 44 7.93 21.30 16.20
C ARG A 44 8.66 22.62 16.18
N LEU A 45 8.18 23.60 15.40
CA LEU A 45 8.73 24.95 15.33
C LEU A 45 8.84 25.60 16.71
N ASP A 46 7.76 25.55 17.50
CA ASP A 46 7.70 26.13 18.85
C ASP A 46 8.81 25.60 19.77
N ARG A 47 9.21 24.33 19.60
CA ARG A 47 10.28 23.70 20.41
C ARG A 47 11.68 24.01 19.89
N THR A 48 11.83 24.25 18.59
CA THR A 48 13.15 24.28 17.94
C THR A 48 13.62 25.67 17.55
N GLU A 49 12.71 26.62 17.31
CA GLU A 49 13.06 27.95 16.79
C GLU A 49 14.00 28.72 17.71
N GLY A 50 13.77 28.67 19.03
CA GLY A 50 14.62 29.33 20.02
C GLY A 50 16.02 28.72 20.20
N LEU A 51 16.34 27.62 19.50
CA LEU A 51 17.62 26.93 19.59
C LEU A 51 18.55 27.25 18.40
N VAL A 52 18.05 27.92 17.36
CA VAL A 52 18.79 28.14 16.10
C VAL A 52 20.05 28.96 16.33
N ASP A 53 19.94 30.14 16.95
CA ASP A 53 21.08 31.05 17.16
C ASP A 53 22.22 30.37 17.94
N GLN A 54 21.87 29.56 18.95
CA GLN A 54 22.85 28.81 19.75
C GLN A 54 23.51 27.71 18.92
N ALA A 55 22.74 27.01 18.10
CA ALA A 55 23.25 25.96 17.22
C ALA A 55 24.19 26.52 16.14
N GLU A 56 23.86 27.66 15.54
CA GLU A 56 24.72 28.38 14.60
C GLU A 56 26.01 28.84 15.26
N GLN A 57 25.91 29.49 16.43
CA GLN A 57 27.08 29.94 17.18
C GLN A 57 28.02 28.78 17.52
N TRP A 58 27.47 27.64 17.95
CA TRP A 58 28.26 26.44 18.25
C TRP A 58 28.88 25.83 16.98
N ALA A 59 28.18 25.85 15.86
CA ALA A 59 28.67 25.37 14.58
C ALA A 59 29.82 26.24 14.04
N ASP A 60 29.74 27.56 14.22
CA ASP A 60 30.76 28.52 13.78
C ASP A 60 31.98 28.59 14.72
N THR A 61 31.84 28.13 15.96
CA THR A 61 32.94 28.03 16.91
C THR A 61 34.02 27.08 16.38
N ASP A 62 35.30 27.46 16.54
CA ASP A 62 36.42 26.61 16.14
C ASP A 62 36.28 25.22 16.77
N SER A 63 36.57 24.18 16.01
CA SER A 63 36.41 22.80 16.49
C SER A 63 37.17 22.47 17.77
N LYS A 64 38.24 23.21 18.09
CA LYS A 64 39.02 23.07 19.33
C LYS A 64 38.42 23.80 20.54
N GLU A 65 37.50 24.73 20.30
CA GLU A 65 36.84 25.55 21.32
C GLU A 65 35.39 25.10 21.58
N ARG A 66 34.89 24.13 20.81
CA ARG A 66 33.57 23.55 21.02
C ARG A 66 33.52 22.77 22.32
N THR A 67 32.40 22.89 23.00
CA THR A 67 32.14 22.20 24.26
C THR A 67 30.87 21.37 24.18
N TRP A 68 30.77 20.37 25.06
CA TRP A 68 29.64 19.46 25.16
C TRP A 68 29.20 19.34 26.62
N ASN A 69 27.89 19.29 26.87
CA ASN A 69 27.36 18.97 28.21
C ASN A 69 26.75 17.58 28.18
N ILE A 70 27.45 16.57 28.69
CA ILE A 70 27.00 15.18 28.65
C ILE A 70 26.99 14.63 30.07
N ASN A 71 25.91 13.93 30.44
CA ASN A 71 25.70 13.39 31.77
C ASN A 71 25.89 14.46 32.88
N ASN A 72 25.26 15.63 32.70
CA ASN A 72 25.36 16.78 33.60
C ASN A 72 26.79 17.28 33.86
N SER A 73 27.73 16.99 32.95
CA SER A 73 29.14 17.37 33.06
C SER A 73 29.59 18.10 31.80
N HIS A 74 30.33 19.19 31.97
CA HIS A 74 30.93 19.97 30.90
C HIS A 74 32.21 19.30 30.39
N GLN A 75 32.37 19.24 29.07
CA GLN A 75 33.52 18.62 28.41
C GLN A 75 34.14 19.59 27.41
N ASP A 76 35.45 19.80 27.55
CA ASP A 76 36.25 20.72 26.74
C ASP A 76 37.02 20.02 25.61
N SER A 77 37.06 18.69 25.64
CA SER A 77 37.68 17.87 24.59
C SER A 77 36.70 16.87 23.99
N ARG A 78 36.91 16.56 22.70
CA ARG A 78 36.06 15.63 21.96
C ARG A 78 36.22 14.20 22.47
N GLU A 79 37.40 13.85 22.97
CA GLU A 79 37.72 12.55 23.57
C GLU A 79 36.97 12.34 24.89
N GLU A 80 36.93 13.36 25.76
CA GLU A 80 36.17 13.33 27.02
C GLU A 80 34.66 13.29 26.74
N ALA A 81 34.18 14.11 25.81
CA ALA A 81 32.78 14.12 25.37
C ALA A 81 32.34 12.76 24.82
N THR A 82 33.16 12.13 23.98
CA THR A 82 32.88 10.79 23.44
C THR A 82 32.81 9.76 24.58
N SER A 83 33.78 9.78 25.50
CA SER A 83 33.80 8.83 26.62
C SER A 83 32.59 9.01 27.54
N ALA A 84 32.23 10.26 27.86
CA ALA A 84 31.04 10.58 28.65
C ALA A 84 29.75 10.12 27.95
N LEU A 85 29.65 10.30 26.63
CA LEU A 85 28.51 9.84 25.84
C LEU A 85 28.34 8.33 25.92
N ILE A 86 29.40 7.57 25.64
CA ILE A 86 29.34 6.10 25.65
C ILE A 86 28.99 5.57 27.04
N ASN A 87 29.60 6.11 28.10
CA ASN A 87 29.27 5.74 29.47
C ASN A 87 27.78 5.98 29.77
N ARG A 88 27.26 7.16 29.39
CA ARG A 88 25.86 7.49 29.60
C ARG A 88 24.91 6.58 28.80
N LEU A 89 25.25 6.26 27.55
CA LEU A 89 24.46 5.33 26.74
C LEU A 89 24.51 3.90 27.29
N LYS A 90 25.64 3.49 27.87
CA LYS A 90 25.75 2.19 28.55
C LYS A 90 24.85 2.13 29.79
N GLU A 91 24.79 3.19 30.60
CA GLU A 91 23.83 3.27 31.71
C GLU A 91 22.38 3.14 31.24
N VAL A 92 22.01 3.84 30.15
CA VAL A 92 20.67 3.73 29.56
C VAL A 92 20.39 2.30 29.09
N LYS A 93 21.34 1.68 28.37
CA LYS A 93 21.24 0.28 27.94
C LYS A 93 21.01 -0.65 29.14
N ASP A 94 21.82 -0.50 30.18
CA ASP A 94 21.83 -1.40 31.33
C ASP A 94 20.60 -1.17 32.24
N SER A 95 20.01 0.03 32.22
CA SER A 95 18.73 0.31 32.90
C SER A 95 17.55 -0.47 32.32
N ARG A 96 17.66 -0.91 31.05
CA ARG A 96 16.58 -1.58 30.29
C ARG A 96 15.27 -0.79 30.21
N SER A 97 15.29 0.51 30.53
CA SER A 97 14.13 1.37 30.47
C SER A 97 13.78 1.73 29.03
N THR A 98 12.52 1.50 28.65
CA THR A 98 11.97 1.90 27.35
C THR A 98 11.56 3.37 27.30
N ASP A 99 11.63 4.08 28.44
CA ASP A 99 11.38 5.51 28.51
C ASP A 99 12.64 6.30 28.16
N TYR A 100 12.44 7.47 27.56
CA TYR A 100 13.55 8.34 27.18
C TYR A 100 14.16 9.00 28.42
N GLN A 101 15.44 8.72 28.65
CA GLN A 101 16.26 9.29 29.70
C GLN A 101 17.19 10.37 29.13
N PRO A 102 17.45 11.46 29.87
CA PRO A 102 18.38 12.50 29.43
C PRO A 102 19.80 11.95 29.21
N VAL A 103 20.44 12.36 28.11
CA VAL A 103 21.83 12.05 27.78
C VAL A 103 22.72 13.26 27.98
N GLY A 104 22.30 14.41 27.46
CA GLY A 104 23.08 15.64 27.50
C GLY A 104 22.49 16.72 26.60
N THR A 105 23.19 17.84 26.51
CA THR A 105 22.81 19.01 25.74
C THR A 105 24.02 19.53 24.97
N ILE A 106 23.82 19.89 23.70
CA ILE A 106 24.82 20.57 22.87
C ILE A 106 24.15 21.80 22.27
N ALA A 107 24.71 23.00 22.50
CA ALA A 107 24.13 24.26 22.00
C ALA A 107 22.64 24.46 22.37
N GLY A 108 22.26 24.09 23.60
CA GLY A 108 20.86 24.14 24.06
C GLY A 108 19.97 23.00 23.56
N ILE A 109 20.39 22.24 22.53
CA ILE A 109 19.64 21.11 21.97
C ILE A 109 19.78 19.91 22.89
N SER A 110 18.64 19.40 23.37
CA SER A 110 18.60 18.30 24.33
C SER A 110 18.59 16.95 23.63
N PHE A 111 19.40 16.02 24.12
CA PHE A 111 19.46 14.64 23.66
C PHE A 111 18.94 13.70 24.75
N ALA A 112 18.12 12.74 24.35
CA ALA A 112 17.59 11.71 25.21
C ALA A 112 17.70 10.34 24.55
N ALA A 113 17.87 9.29 25.35
CA ALA A 113 18.03 7.94 24.87
C ALA A 113 17.16 6.96 25.64
N ARG A 114 16.80 5.85 24.99
CA ARG A 114 16.05 4.76 25.61
C ARG A 114 16.60 3.41 25.19
N PHE A 115 16.34 2.39 25.99
CA PHE A 115 16.59 1.01 25.58
C PHE A 115 15.57 0.58 24.52
N ASP A 116 16.08 0.03 23.42
CA ASP A 116 15.32 -0.62 22.38
C ASP A 116 15.33 -2.12 22.63
N ALA A 117 14.18 -2.65 23.08
CA ALA A 117 14.02 -4.06 23.41
C ALA A 117 14.08 -4.98 22.19
N ILE A 118 13.71 -4.49 21.00
CA ILE A 118 13.71 -5.26 19.76
C ILE A 118 15.16 -5.51 19.34
N ASN A 119 15.94 -4.43 19.25
CA ASN A 119 17.33 -4.51 18.83
C ASN A 119 18.28 -4.85 19.99
N GLY A 120 17.81 -4.84 21.23
CA GLY A 120 18.62 -5.07 22.44
C GLY A 120 19.72 -4.03 22.65
N SER A 121 19.49 -2.78 22.22
CA SER A 121 20.48 -1.70 22.26
C SER A 121 19.83 -0.36 22.63
N VAL A 122 20.38 0.78 22.18
CA VAL A 122 19.91 2.13 22.54
C VAL A 122 19.53 2.92 21.30
N GLN A 123 18.42 3.65 21.40
CA GLN A 123 18.01 4.67 20.44
C GLN A 123 18.17 6.06 21.06
N VAL A 124 18.68 7.01 20.28
CA VAL A 124 18.87 8.41 20.69
C VAL A 124 17.94 9.31 19.90
N LYS A 125 17.34 10.30 20.56
CA LYS A 125 16.56 11.37 19.93
C LYS A 125 17.02 12.73 20.44
N SER A 126 16.61 13.75 19.70
CA SER A 126 16.73 15.17 20.03
C SER A 126 15.40 15.88 19.82
N ASP A 127 15.36 17.18 20.13
CA ASP A 127 14.24 18.06 19.77
C ASP A 127 13.98 18.11 18.25
N PHE A 128 15.01 17.81 17.45
CA PHE A 128 15.00 17.74 15.98
C PHE A 128 14.67 16.35 15.42
N GLY A 129 14.35 15.37 16.28
CA GLY A 129 14.00 14.01 15.90
C GLY A 129 15.05 12.97 16.26
N GLN A 130 14.91 11.77 15.71
CA GLN A 130 15.81 10.65 15.99
C GLN A 130 17.22 10.91 15.45
N VAL A 131 18.23 10.57 16.25
CA VAL A 131 19.63 10.65 15.85
C VAL A 131 20.01 9.31 15.22
N GLY A 132 20.43 9.35 13.96
CA GLY A 132 20.62 8.14 13.16
C GLY A 132 19.28 7.54 12.68
N ARG A 133 19.37 6.49 11.87
CA ARG A 133 18.18 5.77 11.36
C ARG A 133 17.75 4.64 12.29
N ASP A 134 18.72 3.90 12.83
CA ASP A 134 18.50 2.67 13.57
C ASP A 134 19.03 2.76 15.01
N ALA A 135 18.74 1.75 15.82
CA ALA A 135 19.38 1.60 17.11
C ALA A 135 20.90 1.47 16.95
N ILE A 136 21.64 2.03 17.90
CA ILE A 136 23.10 1.98 17.92
C ILE A 136 23.55 0.52 18.03
N GLU A 137 24.60 0.13 17.33
CA GLU A 137 25.13 -1.24 17.39
C GLU A 137 25.58 -1.60 18.84
N LYS A 138 25.19 -2.77 19.35
CA LYS A 138 25.41 -3.17 20.78
C LYS A 138 26.87 -3.07 21.21
N TRP A 139 27.78 -3.52 20.35
CA TRP A 139 29.21 -3.58 20.61
C TRP A 139 29.89 -2.20 20.62
N VAL A 140 29.24 -1.17 20.05
CA VAL A 140 29.72 0.22 20.11
C VAL A 140 29.48 0.80 21.50
N ILE A 141 28.35 0.47 22.13
CA ILE A 141 28.01 0.90 23.50
C ILE A 141 28.76 0.05 24.53
N ASP A 142 28.81 -1.27 24.29
CA ASP A 142 29.38 -2.23 25.21
C ASP A 142 30.30 -3.20 24.47
N PRO A 143 31.63 -2.94 24.47
CA PRO A 143 32.62 -3.73 23.73
C PRO A 143 32.64 -5.23 24.07
N THR A 144 32.03 -5.64 25.18
CA THR A 144 31.86 -7.06 25.54
C THR A 144 31.02 -7.86 24.55
N TYR A 145 30.20 -7.17 23.73
CA TYR A 145 29.41 -7.78 22.65
C TYR A 145 30.16 -7.83 21.31
N ALA A 146 31.42 -7.39 21.24
CA ALA A 146 32.21 -7.45 20.01
C ALA A 146 32.50 -8.92 19.64
N HIS A 147 32.21 -9.30 18.39
CA HIS A 147 32.55 -10.62 17.85
C HIS A 147 33.96 -10.65 17.26
N SER A 148 34.47 -11.85 16.95
CA SER A 148 35.76 -12.02 16.27
C SER A 148 35.77 -11.21 14.96
N GLY A 149 36.78 -10.36 14.80
CA GLY A 149 36.95 -9.49 13.63
C GLY A 149 36.79 -7.99 13.92
N ILE A 150 36.12 -7.60 15.00
CA ILE A 150 36.00 -6.19 15.39
C ILE A 150 37.26 -5.78 16.16
N THR A 151 37.98 -4.77 15.66
CA THR A 151 39.19 -4.27 16.30
C THR A 151 38.86 -3.18 17.34
N PRO A 152 39.69 -2.99 18.39
CA PRO A 152 39.50 -1.88 19.34
C PRO A 152 39.52 -0.49 18.68
N GLU A 153 40.25 -0.35 17.58
CA GLU A 153 40.30 0.90 16.81
C GLU A 153 38.98 1.17 16.09
N GLU A 154 38.37 0.14 15.49
CA GLU A 154 37.05 0.24 14.86
C GLU A 154 35.96 0.65 15.87
N ILE A 155 36.00 0.09 17.08
CA ILE A 155 35.10 0.49 18.18
C ILE A 155 35.25 1.98 18.48
N LYS A 156 36.47 2.46 18.69
CA LYS A 156 36.73 3.88 18.96
C LYS A 156 36.25 4.78 17.82
N ASN A 157 36.48 4.38 16.58
CA ASN A 157 36.04 5.13 15.40
C ASN A 157 34.51 5.24 15.34
N LYS A 158 33.79 4.13 15.60
CA LYS A 158 32.33 4.13 15.66
C LYS A 158 31.78 4.96 16.83
N GLN A 159 32.42 4.88 18.00
CA GLN A 159 32.06 5.71 19.16
C GLN A 159 32.21 7.20 18.87
N SER A 160 33.33 7.61 18.27
CA SER A 160 33.53 9.00 17.81
C SER A 160 32.52 9.40 16.72
N GLY A 161 32.15 8.45 15.86
CA GLY A 161 31.08 8.61 14.87
C GLY A 161 29.73 8.94 15.49
N LEU A 162 29.38 8.37 16.65
CA LEU A 162 28.14 8.70 17.37
C LEU A 162 28.13 10.15 17.85
N LEU A 163 29.22 10.64 18.45
CA LEU A 163 29.31 12.05 18.82
C LEU A 163 29.16 12.94 17.59
N THR A 164 29.79 12.57 16.48
CA THR A 164 29.65 13.27 15.19
C THR A 164 28.19 13.33 14.72
N GLN A 165 27.38 12.29 14.93
CA GLN A 165 25.95 12.31 14.59
C GLN A 165 25.16 13.30 15.45
N LEU A 166 25.48 13.41 16.74
CA LEU A 166 24.89 14.42 17.62
C LEU A 166 25.28 15.83 17.16
N GLU A 167 26.57 16.05 16.89
CA GLU A 167 27.08 17.33 16.36
C GLU A 167 26.43 17.70 15.02
N ASN A 168 26.26 16.74 14.11
CA ASN A 168 25.59 16.96 12.83
C ASN A 168 24.12 17.32 13.01
N THR A 169 23.46 16.78 14.04
CA THR A 169 22.09 17.17 14.39
C THR A 169 22.03 18.65 14.75
N VAL A 170 22.99 19.13 15.55
CA VAL A 170 23.15 20.56 15.90
C VAL A 170 23.41 21.40 14.65
N ARG A 171 24.38 21.01 13.82
CA ARG A 171 24.72 21.75 12.58
C ARG A 171 23.53 21.85 11.62
N SER A 172 22.67 20.84 11.58
CA SER A 172 21.48 20.81 10.73
C SER A 172 20.27 21.54 11.32
N ALA A 173 20.37 22.07 12.55
CA ALA A 173 19.24 22.70 13.23
C ALA A 173 18.63 23.88 12.44
N PRO A 174 19.41 24.82 11.87
CA PRO A 174 18.87 25.93 11.10
C PRO A 174 18.07 25.44 9.88
N ASP A 175 18.67 24.57 9.06
CA ASP A 175 18.03 23.98 7.88
C ASP A 175 16.73 23.24 8.24
N ARG A 176 16.69 22.55 9.39
CA ARG A 176 15.50 21.83 9.87
C ARG A 176 14.39 22.78 10.33
N VAL A 177 14.74 23.93 10.92
CA VAL A 177 13.76 24.96 11.27
C VAL A 177 13.19 25.58 9.99
N ASP A 178 14.03 25.89 9.01
CA ASP A 178 13.57 26.44 7.73
C ASP A 178 12.70 25.44 6.95
N GLN A 179 13.08 24.17 6.92
CA GLN A 179 12.21 23.11 6.38
C GLN A 179 10.88 23.04 7.12
N THR A 180 10.87 23.20 8.45
CA THR A 180 9.62 23.19 9.23
C THR A 180 8.74 24.41 8.92
N ARG A 181 9.32 25.59 8.68
CA ARG A 181 8.59 26.78 8.23
C ARG A 181 8.00 26.59 6.83
N ALA A 182 8.76 25.96 5.93
CA ALA A 182 8.29 25.60 4.59
C ALA A 182 7.13 24.58 4.66
N ASP A 183 7.24 23.56 5.51
CA ASP A 183 6.17 22.58 5.73
C ASP A 183 4.88 23.25 6.22
N ILE A 184 4.98 24.19 7.18
CA ILE A 184 3.84 24.99 7.66
C ILE A 184 3.17 25.74 6.52
N THR A 185 3.96 26.44 5.70
CA THR A 185 3.47 27.20 4.55
C THR A 185 2.77 26.28 3.54
N ASN A 186 3.37 25.13 3.23
CA ASN A 186 2.80 24.16 2.29
C ASN A 186 1.49 23.56 2.79
N HIS A 187 1.39 23.23 4.09
CA HIS A 187 0.16 22.73 4.68
C HIS A 187 -0.95 23.79 4.70
N GLN A 188 -0.60 25.04 5.02
CA GLN A 188 -1.55 26.16 4.94
C GLN A 188 -2.07 26.34 3.52
N GLN A 189 -1.17 26.38 2.52
CA GLN A 189 -1.56 26.49 1.13
C GLN A 189 -2.46 25.33 0.69
N THR A 190 -2.15 24.10 1.09
CA THR A 190 -3.00 22.94 0.76
C THR A 190 -4.40 23.06 1.37
N ILE A 191 -4.51 23.57 2.60
CA ILE A 191 -5.80 23.79 3.25
C ILE A 191 -6.55 24.91 2.53
N ASP A 192 -5.89 26.03 2.23
CA ASP A 192 -6.49 27.18 1.55
C ASP A 192 -6.95 26.81 0.14
N ASP A 193 -6.17 26.01 -0.60
CA ASP A 193 -6.53 25.53 -1.94
C ASP A 193 -7.80 24.66 -1.88
N ILE A 194 -7.87 23.74 -0.92
CA ILE A 194 -9.06 22.89 -0.74
C ILE A 194 -10.26 23.72 -0.27
N ASP A 195 -10.07 24.66 0.66
CA ASP A 195 -11.14 25.52 1.16
C ASP A 195 -11.65 26.48 0.06
N GLN A 196 -10.79 26.90 -0.89
CA GLN A 196 -11.18 27.70 -2.07
C GLN A 196 -11.97 26.90 -3.11
N LEU A 197 -11.71 25.59 -3.25
CA LEU A 197 -12.53 24.71 -4.10
C LEU A 197 -13.97 24.59 -3.57
N GLY A 198 -14.18 24.87 -2.29
CA GLY A 198 -15.47 24.77 -1.62
C GLY A 198 -15.84 23.33 -1.26
N ASP A 199 -16.91 23.18 -0.48
CA ASP A 199 -17.52 21.85 -0.34
C ASP A 199 -18.01 21.41 -1.72
N PRO A 200 -17.72 20.16 -2.13
CA PRO A 200 -18.16 19.66 -3.41
C PRO A 200 -19.69 19.70 -3.44
N GLU A 201 -20.24 20.68 -4.16
CA GLU A 201 -21.66 20.73 -4.46
C GLU A 201 -22.07 19.47 -5.24
N SER A 202 -23.36 19.33 -5.52
CA SER A 202 -23.84 18.27 -6.41
C SER A 202 -23.07 18.27 -7.73
N PHE A 203 -22.81 17.09 -8.30
CA PHE A 203 -22.09 16.93 -9.56
C PHE A 203 -22.60 17.94 -10.62
N PRO A 204 -21.74 18.78 -11.23
CA PRO A 204 -22.21 19.90 -12.06
C PRO A 204 -23.09 19.49 -13.26
N GLN A 205 -22.97 18.25 -13.74
CA GLN A 205 -23.76 17.71 -14.85
C GLN A 205 -24.85 16.73 -14.38
N GLN A 206 -25.27 16.81 -13.12
CA GLN A 206 -26.29 15.92 -12.56
C GLN A 206 -27.60 15.95 -13.35
N ASP A 207 -28.10 17.13 -13.71
CA ASP A 207 -29.31 17.27 -14.55
C ASP A 207 -29.16 16.61 -15.92
N GLN A 208 -27.96 16.67 -16.51
CA GLN A 208 -27.69 16.06 -17.82
C GLN A 208 -27.66 14.53 -17.70
N LEU A 209 -27.05 14.01 -16.63
CA LEU A 209 -27.04 12.58 -16.33
C LEU A 209 -28.48 12.06 -16.10
N ASP A 210 -29.27 12.75 -15.29
CA ASP A 210 -30.64 12.35 -14.99
C ASP A 210 -31.54 12.41 -16.23
N SER A 211 -31.38 13.44 -17.06
CA SER A 211 -32.06 13.53 -18.35
C SER A 211 -31.65 12.39 -19.29
N ALA A 212 -30.36 12.08 -19.40
CA ALA A 212 -29.86 11.01 -20.27
C ALA A 212 -30.34 9.62 -19.81
N ARG A 213 -30.36 9.36 -18.49
CA ARG A 213 -30.92 8.14 -17.89
C ARG A 213 -32.40 7.99 -18.21
N LYS A 214 -33.18 9.07 -18.08
CA LYS A 214 -34.61 9.08 -18.40
C LYS A 214 -34.87 8.80 -19.88
N GLU A 215 -34.10 9.41 -20.78
CA GLU A 215 -34.21 9.16 -22.22
C GLU A 215 -33.84 7.70 -22.57
N LEU A 216 -32.75 7.18 -22.00
CA LEU A 216 -32.32 5.80 -22.21
C LEU A 216 -33.38 4.79 -21.74
N ASN A 217 -33.97 5.01 -20.56
CA ASN A 217 -35.04 4.18 -20.04
C ASN A 217 -36.26 4.22 -20.98
N THR A 218 -36.69 5.41 -21.39
CA THR A 218 -37.81 5.60 -22.34
C THR A 218 -37.58 4.87 -23.66
N VAL A 219 -36.38 4.99 -24.25
CA VAL A 219 -36.02 4.30 -25.49
C VAL A 219 -35.97 2.79 -25.29
N THR A 220 -35.47 2.32 -24.15
CA THR A 220 -35.38 0.89 -23.82
C THR A 220 -36.76 0.28 -23.64
N GLN A 221 -37.67 0.95 -22.91
CA GLN A 221 -39.05 0.51 -22.74
C GLN A 221 -39.76 0.45 -24.08
N ARG A 222 -39.62 1.49 -24.92
CA ARG A 222 -40.24 1.51 -26.27
C ARG A 222 -39.76 0.37 -27.15
N LEU A 223 -38.48 -0.01 -27.06
CA LEU A 223 -37.94 -1.17 -27.78
C LEU A 223 -38.48 -2.48 -27.21
N ALA A 224 -38.60 -2.61 -25.89
CA ALA A 224 -39.19 -3.78 -25.25
C ALA A 224 -40.68 -3.95 -25.64
N ASP A 225 -41.46 -2.87 -25.62
CA ASP A 225 -42.87 -2.87 -26.03
C ASP A 225 -43.03 -3.23 -27.51
N PHE A 226 -42.15 -2.71 -28.37
CA PHE A 226 -42.13 -3.06 -29.79
C PHE A 226 -41.81 -4.55 -29.99
N ASP A 227 -40.80 -5.06 -29.29
CA ASP A 227 -40.37 -6.45 -29.36
C ASP A 227 -41.43 -7.42 -28.81
N ALA A 228 -42.19 -7.00 -27.80
CA ALA A 228 -43.29 -7.75 -27.20
C ALA A 228 -44.60 -7.65 -28.02
N SER A 229 -44.67 -6.78 -29.03
CA SER A 229 -45.88 -6.60 -29.82
C SER A 229 -46.23 -7.86 -30.62
N ASP A 230 -47.52 -8.22 -30.66
CA ASP A 230 -48.03 -9.42 -31.36
C ASP A 230 -47.57 -9.51 -32.83
N ALA A 231 -47.43 -8.35 -33.49
CA ALA A 231 -47.00 -8.27 -34.87
C ALA A 231 -45.52 -8.63 -35.03
N GLU A 232 -44.67 -8.18 -34.10
CA GLU A 232 -43.24 -8.49 -34.12
C GLU A 232 -42.97 -9.93 -33.67
N VAL A 233 -43.68 -10.41 -32.64
CA VAL A 233 -43.63 -11.82 -32.21
C VAL A 233 -44.03 -12.75 -33.36
N ARG A 234 -45.15 -12.48 -34.04
CA ARG A 234 -45.57 -13.26 -35.23
C ARG A 234 -44.54 -13.20 -36.35
N ARG A 235 -44.01 -12.00 -36.66
CA ARG A 235 -42.96 -11.84 -37.67
C ARG A 235 -41.72 -12.68 -37.35
N ARG A 236 -41.29 -12.70 -36.09
CA ARG A 236 -40.15 -13.52 -35.61
C ARG A 236 -40.44 -15.00 -35.72
N GLN A 237 -41.63 -15.45 -35.32
CA GLN A 237 -42.06 -16.85 -35.46
C GLN A 237 -42.09 -17.28 -36.92
N GLU A 238 -42.71 -16.50 -37.81
CA GLU A 238 -42.75 -16.77 -39.26
C GLU A 238 -41.35 -16.79 -39.90
N TYR A 239 -40.45 -15.89 -39.47
CA TYR A 239 -39.06 -15.90 -39.89
C TYR A 239 -38.33 -17.15 -39.42
N ALA A 240 -38.49 -17.54 -38.16
CA ALA A 240 -37.93 -18.77 -37.61
C ALA A 240 -38.46 -20.01 -38.34
N SER A 241 -39.76 -20.09 -38.63
CA SER A 241 -40.35 -21.18 -39.43
C SER A 241 -39.77 -21.23 -40.86
N ARG A 242 -39.55 -20.08 -41.50
CA ARG A 242 -38.90 -19.99 -42.83
C ARG A 242 -37.44 -20.43 -42.80
N LEU A 243 -36.73 -20.20 -41.70
CA LEU A 243 -35.36 -20.71 -41.51
C LEU A 243 -35.37 -22.22 -41.25
N ALA A 244 -36.21 -22.70 -40.33
CA ALA A 244 -36.32 -24.11 -39.96
C ALA A 244 -36.73 -25.00 -41.14
N SER A 245 -37.70 -24.57 -41.96
CA SER A 245 -38.10 -25.28 -43.20
C SER A 245 -36.97 -25.40 -44.23
N LYS A 246 -35.92 -24.58 -44.13
CA LYS A 246 -34.72 -24.65 -44.97
C LYS A 246 -33.54 -25.33 -44.26
N GLY A 247 -33.75 -25.91 -43.08
CA GLY A 247 -32.73 -26.53 -42.24
C GLY A 247 -31.72 -25.52 -41.66
N ARG A 248 -32.13 -24.27 -41.46
CA ARG A 248 -31.28 -23.15 -41.02
C ARG A 248 -31.68 -22.69 -39.62
N SER A 249 -30.70 -22.29 -38.81
CA SER A 249 -30.93 -21.63 -37.52
C SER A 249 -30.98 -20.09 -37.65
N PRO A 250 -31.58 -19.37 -36.69
CA PRO A 250 -31.47 -17.92 -36.61
C PRO A 250 -30.00 -17.45 -36.68
N GLY A 251 -29.71 -16.44 -37.52
CA GLY A 251 -28.33 -15.96 -37.78
C GLY A 251 -27.68 -16.50 -39.05
N TYR A 252 -28.38 -17.30 -39.86
CA TYR A 252 -27.87 -17.86 -41.12
C TYR A 252 -27.55 -16.77 -42.17
N SER A 253 -26.28 -16.44 -42.39
CA SER A 253 -25.82 -15.59 -43.51
C SER A 253 -25.30 -16.44 -44.68
N LEU A 254 -25.45 -15.92 -45.91
CA LEU A 254 -24.99 -16.58 -47.14
C LEU A 254 -23.45 -16.62 -47.25
N GLU A 255 -22.74 -15.73 -46.55
CA GLU A 255 -21.28 -15.58 -46.59
C GLU A 255 -20.51 -16.65 -45.80
N LEU A 256 -21.17 -17.35 -44.88
CA LEU A 256 -20.49 -18.29 -43.96
C LEU A 256 -20.96 -19.75 -44.11
N ASN A 257 -21.78 -20.06 -45.13
CA ASN A 257 -22.30 -21.40 -45.35
C ASN A 257 -21.92 -21.94 -46.74
N PRO A 258 -21.62 -23.24 -46.88
CA PRO A 258 -21.28 -23.83 -48.17
C PRO A 258 -22.49 -23.76 -49.12
N THR A 259 -22.24 -23.30 -50.35
CA THR A 259 -23.24 -23.29 -51.44
C THR A 259 -23.67 -24.72 -51.80
N GLY A 260 -24.77 -24.89 -52.56
CA GLY A 260 -25.24 -26.22 -52.98
C GLY A 260 -24.14 -27.06 -53.65
N PHE A 261 -23.36 -26.43 -54.52
CA PHE A 261 -22.19 -27.04 -55.17
C PHE A 261 -21.11 -27.51 -54.18
N MET A 262 -20.88 -26.75 -53.11
CA MET A 262 -19.90 -27.09 -52.07
C MET A 262 -20.36 -28.27 -51.21
N ARG A 263 -21.67 -28.39 -50.97
CA ARG A 263 -22.23 -29.57 -50.30
C ARG A 263 -22.15 -30.82 -51.15
N ASP A 264 -22.42 -30.70 -52.45
CA ASP A 264 -22.35 -31.82 -53.39
C ASP A 264 -20.91 -32.34 -53.58
N THR A 265 -19.92 -31.50 -53.26
CA THR A 265 -18.48 -31.85 -53.21
C THR A 265 -18.00 -32.26 -51.81
N GLY A 266 -18.90 -32.40 -50.83
CA GLY A 266 -18.60 -32.93 -49.50
C GLY A 266 -18.12 -31.90 -48.47
N MET A 267 -18.22 -30.60 -48.74
CA MET A 267 -17.84 -29.56 -47.77
C MET A 267 -18.97 -29.28 -46.77
N ILE A 268 -18.64 -29.41 -45.49
CA ILE A 268 -19.57 -29.25 -44.36
C ILE A 268 -19.61 -27.78 -43.86
N CYS A 269 -18.59 -26.98 -44.16
CA CYS A 269 -18.51 -25.55 -43.84
C CYS A 269 -17.79 -24.76 -44.96
N HIS A 270 -17.91 -23.43 -44.98
CA HIS A 270 -17.16 -22.57 -45.89
C HIS A 270 -15.68 -22.56 -45.46
N PRO A 271 -14.68 -22.53 -46.37
CA PRO A 271 -13.26 -22.61 -46.01
C PRO A 271 -12.79 -21.48 -45.07
N ASP A 272 -13.44 -20.31 -45.13
CA ASP A 272 -13.15 -19.16 -44.25
C ASP A 272 -14.03 -19.10 -42.99
N SER A 273 -14.87 -20.12 -42.75
CA SER A 273 -15.74 -20.19 -41.56
C SER A 273 -15.12 -21.06 -40.47
N LYS A 274 -15.20 -20.61 -39.20
CA LYS A 274 -14.87 -21.48 -38.06
C LYS A 274 -15.94 -22.58 -37.94
N PRO A 275 -15.59 -23.84 -37.63
CA PRO A 275 -16.55 -24.93 -37.57
C PRO A 275 -17.62 -24.65 -36.51
N ILE A 276 -18.89 -24.83 -36.89
CA ILE A 276 -20.02 -24.76 -35.96
C ILE A 276 -19.95 -26.01 -35.09
N SER A 277 -19.48 -25.89 -33.85
CA SER A 277 -19.44 -27.00 -32.90
C SER A 277 -20.87 -27.30 -32.43
N HIS A 278 -21.41 -28.45 -32.83
CA HIS A 278 -22.61 -29.02 -32.21
C HIS A 278 -22.20 -29.77 -30.95
N THR A 279 -22.12 -29.08 -29.81
CA THR A 279 -22.19 -29.79 -28.52
C THR A 279 -23.64 -30.18 -28.28
N ALA A 280 -23.90 -31.50 -28.25
CA ALA A 280 -25.16 -32.07 -27.83
C ALA A 280 -25.42 -31.69 -26.36
N GLY A 281 -26.15 -30.61 -26.14
CA GLY A 281 -26.46 -30.10 -24.80
C GLY A 281 -27.30 -28.83 -24.73
N ASP A 282 -27.83 -28.33 -25.85
CA ASP A 282 -28.63 -27.09 -25.86
C ASP A 282 -30.03 -27.33 -26.43
N THR A 283 -30.71 -28.32 -25.85
CA THR A 283 -32.17 -28.42 -25.86
C THR A 283 -32.67 -27.95 -24.49
N ALA A 284 -32.59 -26.65 -24.22
CA ALA A 284 -33.21 -26.05 -23.05
C ALA A 284 -33.55 -24.58 -23.29
N LEU A 285 -34.47 -24.30 -24.21
CA LEU A 285 -35.27 -23.07 -24.13
C LEU A 285 -36.57 -23.22 -24.94
N MET A 286 -37.46 -24.07 -24.42
CA MET A 286 -38.88 -24.08 -24.77
C MET A 286 -39.62 -24.59 -23.55
N ASP A 287 -39.96 -23.67 -22.65
CA ASP A 287 -41.10 -23.83 -21.75
C ASP A 287 -41.91 -22.52 -21.75
N PRO A 288 -43.25 -22.57 -21.93
CA PRO A 288 -44.14 -21.41 -21.81
C PRO A 288 -44.45 -21.09 -20.33
N PRO A 289 -44.98 -19.90 -20.00
CA PRO A 289 -45.08 -19.44 -18.62
C PRO A 289 -46.26 -20.09 -17.90
N ALA A 290 -46.07 -20.38 -16.61
CA ALA A 290 -47.14 -20.56 -15.65
C ALA A 290 -46.98 -19.48 -14.56
N ASP A 291 -48.05 -18.74 -14.32
CA ASP A 291 -48.27 -17.81 -13.21
C ASP A 291 -49.61 -18.22 -12.56
N PRO A 292 -49.98 -17.88 -11.31
CA PRO A 292 -49.30 -17.06 -10.29
C PRO A 292 -49.36 -17.64 -8.83
N GLU A 293 -48.91 -16.84 -7.84
CA GLU A 293 -49.17 -16.91 -6.36
C GLU A 293 -48.39 -17.98 -5.54
N LEU A 294 -47.76 -17.76 -4.37
CA LEU A 294 -47.75 -16.71 -3.33
C LEU A 294 -46.45 -16.84 -2.47
N HIS A 295 -45.95 -15.72 -1.95
CA HIS A 295 -44.82 -15.60 -0.99
C HIS A 295 -45.08 -16.28 0.38
N PRO A 296 -44.05 -16.56 1.19
CA PRO A 296 -43.64 -15.58 2.20
C PRO A 296 -42.11 -15.43 2.41
N GLU A 297 -41.81 -14.33 3.07
CA GLU A 297 -40.54 -13.75 3.50
C GLU A 297 -39.63 -14.67 4.33
N ALA A 298 -38.43 -14.12 4.62
CA ALA A 298 -37.36 -14.59 5.53
C ALA A 298 -36.32 -15.48 4.82
N GLN A 299 -35.01 -15.20 4.84
CA GLN A 299 -34.22 -14.51 5.85
C GLN A 299 -32.79 -14.31 5.31
N THR A 300 -32.19 -13.17 5.68
CA THR A 300 -30.75 -12.93 5.94
C THR A 300 -29.76 -13.11 4.77
N SER A 301 -29.10 -12.07 4.22
CA SER A 301 -28.20 -11.09 4.86
C SER A 301 -27.14 -11.73 5.76
N MET A 302 -25.95 -12.03 5.21
CA MET A 302 -24.64 -12.09 5.89
C MET A 302 -23.65 -12.75 4.93
N ASP A 303 -23.04 -12.01 4.00
CA ASP A 303 -21.81 -12.44 3.30
C ASP A 303 -21.08 -11.25 2.61
N PHE A 304 -21.31 -10.02 3.08
CA PHE A 304 -20.65 -8.81 2.55
C PHE A 304 -19.58 -8.26 3.52
N LEU A 305 -19.16 -9.04 4.53
CA LEU A 305 -18.20 -8.61 5.54
C LEU A 305 -16.98 -9.55 5.66
N ASP A 306 -16.46 -10.07 4.54
CA ASP A 306 -15.20 -10.84 4.53
C ASP A 306 -14.13 -10.27 3.58
N GLY A 307 -14.32 -9.01 3.15
CA GLY A 307 -13.41 -8.29 2.23
C GLY A 307 -12.55 -7.20 2.88
N LEU A 308 -12.48 -7.12 4.21
CA LEU A 308 -11.69 -6.12 4.92
C LEU A 308 -10.60 -6.81 5.76
N GLY A 309 -9.46 -7.04 5.11
CA GLY A 309 -8.27 -7.60 5.74
C GLY A 309 -7.78 -6.78 6.94
N LEU A 310 -8.01 -7.32 8.13
CA LEU A 310 -7.41 -6.92 9.39
C LEU A 310 -7.11 -8.18 10.22
N GLY A 311 -5.83 -8.39 10.53
CA GLY A 311 -5.38 -8.96 11.81
C GLY A 311 -5.45 -10.47 12.04
N ASP A 312 -4.28 -11.09 11.88
CA ASP A 312 -3.53 -11.84 12.92
C ASP A 312 -3.95 -13.23 13.46
N GLU A 313 -2.91 -14.07 13.55
CA GLU A 313 -2.63 -15.21 14.43
C GLU A 313 -3.74 -16.21 14.83
N THR A 314 -3.59 -17.49 14.45
CA THR A 314 -3.05 -18.56 15.33
C THR A 314 -3.26 -19.97 14.75
N SER A 315 -2.19 -20.78 14.82
CA SER A 315 -2.13 -22.25 15.02
C SER A 315 -3.25 -23.15 14.46
N ASN A 316 -2.90 -24.15 13.64
CA ASN A 316 -2.44 -25.48 14.09
C ASN A 316 -2.38 -26.44 12.89
N SER A 317 -1.33 -27.28 12.83
CA SER A 317 -1.29 -28.47 11.96
C SER A 317 -2.39 -29.48 12.31
N PRO A 318 -2.66 -30.46 11.41
CA PRO A 318 -2.14 -31.78 11.72
C PRO A 318 -1.69 -32.62 10.51
N HIS A 319 -0.87 -33.61 10.87
CA HIS A 319 -0.37 -34.77 10.14
C HIS A 319 -1.36 -35.51 9.22
N SER A 320 -0.83 -36.14 8.17
CA SER A 320 -1.04 -37.57 7.95
C SER A 320 0.18 -38.25 7.32
N ASP A 321 0.59 -39.33 7.96
CA ASP A 321 1.66 -40.27 7.63
C ASP A 321 1.42 -41.13 6.38
N GLY A 322 2.54 -41.67 5.90
CA GLY A 322 2.66 -43.02 5.35
C GLY A 322 2.63 -43.08 3.82
N GLN A 323 3.44 -43.87 3.11
CA GLN A 323 4.44 -44.90 3.45
C GLN A 323 4.97 -45.34 2.06
N GLU A 324 6.25 -45.63 1.79
CA GLU A 324 6.93 -46.92 1.96
C GLU A 324 8.31 -46.79 1.29
N GLU A 325 9.40 -47.07 2.02
CA GLU A 325 10.30 -48.24 1.85
C GLU A 325 11.31 -48.10 0.68
N ASN A 326 12.60 -48.42 0.80
CA ASN A 326 13.19 -49.53 1.53
C ASN A 326 14.73 -49.40 1.66
N SER A 327 15.23 -49.76 2.84
CA SER A 327 16.38 -50.64 3.12
C SER A 327 17.86 -50.23 2.94
N SER A 328 18.55 -50.28 4.10
CA SER A 328 19.79 -51.06 4.38
C SER A 328 21.17 -50.35 4.41
N GLN A 329 21.45 -49.67 5.54
CA GLN A 329 22.45 -50.00 6.61
C GLN A 329 23.62 -50.99 6.33
N PRO A 330 24.68 -51.06 7.21
CA PRO A 330 25.74 -50.08 7.55
C PRO A 330 27.13 -50.79 7.63
N LEU A 331 28.18 -50.14 8.17
CA LEU A 331 29.24 -50.67 9.09
C LEU A 331 30.51 -49.76 9.04
N ASP A 332 30.80 -49.08 10.16
CA ASP A 332 31.97 -49.29 11.05
C ASP A 332 33.23 -49.93 10.42
N GLU A 333 34.48 -49.56 10.70
CA GLU A 333 35.13 -49.07 11.92
C GLU A 333 36.61 -48.70 11.59
N GLU A 334 37.18 -47.81 12.41
CA GLU A 334 38.58 -47.80 12.92
C GLU A 334 39.83 -47.45 12.07
N GLN A 335 40.55 -46.43 12.59
CA GLN A 335 42.01 -46.35 12.92
C GLN A 335 43.03 -46.53 11.75
N GLU A 336 44.16 -45.84 11.64
CA GLU A 336 45.06 -45.19 12.59
C GLU A 336 46.09 -44.36 11.76
N ASP A 337 46.55 -43.26 12.34
CA ASP A 337 47.89 -42.63 12.31
C ASP A 337 48.92 -42.83 11.18
N ASP A 338 49.56 -41.68 10.88
CA ASP A 338 51.01 -41.43 10.83
C ASP A 338 51.72 -41.21 9.48
N ASN A 339 52.61 -40.20 9.55
CA ASN A 339 53.66 -39.78 8.63
C ASN A 339 53.20 -39.07 7.33
N GLY A 340 53.59 -37.83 7.04
CA GLY A 340 54.85 -37.18 7.36
C GLY A 340 55.57 -36.81 6.05
N ASN A 341 55.96 -35.53 5.97
CA ASN A 341 57.02 -34.96 5.15
C ASN A 341 56.76 -34.47 3.70
N GLU A 342 57.10 -33.18 3.55
CA GLU A 342 57.90 -32.57 2.47
C GLU A 342 57.37 -32.61 1.02
N LEU A 343 56.85 -31.48 0.54
CA LEU A 343 57.62 -30.40 -0.13
C LEU A 343 56.74 -29.19 -0.48
#